data_AF-A0A6A6IIH1-F1
#
_entry.id   AF-A0A6A6IIH1-F1
#
_cell.length_a   1.000
_cell.length_b   1.000
_cell.length_c   1.000
_cell.angle_alpha   90.00
_cell.angle_beta   90.00
_cell.angle_gamma   90.00
#
_symmetry.space_group_name_H-M   'P 1'
#
loop_
_entity.id
_entity.type
_entity.pdbx_description
1 polymer ?
#
loop_
_entity_poly.entity_id
_entity_poly.type
_entity_poly.pdbx_seq_one_letter_code
_entity_poly.pdbx_strand_id
1 'polypeptide(L)'
;MRVWKRRGAHRVRKSLDAKLKWRRPTLMSGAAFCGSSSLLSDAGCGGGSAKRSSMMPCRHDVLQLDCSPFAELAGFDRPDARKRLAATTKSGRMLQKSGSAELEKGAKVESQTFPGPLVLPHDDLNYDPDGPAQSFKSWLNEKHRNRVTPGRKTLYVAAVPEVDESVGFMRGWTRVRVDGAGGAPSNGLGKRKMVDGEENERKRAIAEDEEMQSPDVHDVVGYLQAFYHGMHVKQFPQRLRWVPWKEKGRAATKMNDIPRYVALQYGDRATRIRARPSPDGVFTAQLNLNDILDAAIAMLPADAYSILLLVDHDIYESEEDDFCCGRAYGGSRIAVVQSARYTPELDERDGIEYAHAWPMSHCKAYADALCGVEDVVPRPATVSQIRLSKTGPMRAAITATSALSSPPTTVEDLRALWLSRIARTASHELGHCLGMGHCVYYACNMQSTGGLREDARQPPYLCPVCEAKVGWAVACELQRGGEEDRKNWVMERGKALGEWCKKWHGVGMWEGLRAWLEARDKLVGIKALKW
;
A
#
# COMPACT_ATOMS: atom_id res chain seq x y z
N MET A 1 13.40 -11.68 19.36
CA MET A 1 13.10 -12.51 20.55
C MET A 1 13.06 -11.61 21.79
N ARG A 2 11.87 -11.20 22.21
CA ARG A 2 11.37 -11.03 23.60
C ARG A 2 9.93 -10.51 23.50
N VAL A 3 8.99 -11.36 23.87
CA VAL A 3 7.56 -11.07 24.04
C VAL A 3 7.39 -10.16 25.26
N TRP A 4 6.52 -9.15 25.20
CA TRP A 4 5.98 -8.51 26.41
C TRP A 4 4.46 -8.48 26.42
N LYS A 5 3.88 -9.14 27.43
CA LYS A 5 2.55 -8.90 27.96
C LYS A 5 2.60 -7.65 28.85
N ARG A 6 1.50 -6.89 28.89
CA ARG A 6 1.28 -5.74 29.79
C ARG A 6 1.57 -6.07 31.27
N ARG A 7 2.37 -5.22 31.95
CA ARG A 7 2.01 -4.41 33.15
C ARG A 7 3.25 -4.01 33.97
N GLY A 8 3.24 -2.76 34.46
CA GLY A 8 3.74 -2.38 35.80
C GLY A 8 5.24 -2.17 35.95
N ALA A 9 5.60 -0.98 36.42
CA ALA A 9 6.95 -0.56 36.79
C ALA A 9 7.61 -1.47 37.84
N HIS A 10 8.84 -1.92 37.61
CA HIS A 10 10.02 -1.73 38.48
C HIS A 10 11.28 -2.40 37.90
N ARG A 11 12.41 -1.72 38.10
CA ARG A 11 13.78 -1.99 37.64
C ARG A 11 14.42 -3.15 38.45
N VAL A 12 15.26 -4.00 37.83
CA VAL A 12 16.55 -4.56 38.34
C VAL A 12 17.23 -5.50 37.31
N ARG A 13 18.55 -5.63 37.47
CA ARG A 13 19.69 -6.03 36.61
C ARG A 13 19.75 -7.45 36.00
N LYS A 14 20.62 -7.51 34.98
CA LYS A 14 21.17 -8.64 34.17
C LYS A 14 21.85 -9.77 34.97
N SER A 15 21.79 -11.00 34.43
CA SER A 15 22.97 -11.87 34.25
C SER A 15 22.82 -12.79 33.03
N LEU A 16 23.98 -13.19 32.48
CA LEU A 16 24.20 -14.06 31.34
C LEU A 16 24.04 -15.55 31.71
N ASP A 17 23.61 -16.40 30.76
CA ASP A 17 24.47 -17.48 30.25
C ASP A 17 23.88 -18.23 29.04
N ALA A 18 24.78 -18.68 28.17
CA ALA A 18 24.52 -19.30 26.88
C ALA A 18 24.41 -20.84 26.95
N LYS A 19 23.69 -21.46 26.01
CA LYS A 19 24.06 -22.76 25.40
C LYS A 19 23.23 -23.06 24.14
N LEU A 20 23.96 -23.29 23.04
CA LEU A 20 23.50 -23.73 21.71
C LEU A 20 22.88 -25.14 21.76
N LYS A 21 21.81 -25.36 20.97
CA LYS A 21 21.50 -26.62 20.27
C LYS A 21 20.65 -26.34 19.02
N TRP A 22 21.08 -26.89 17.89
CA TRP A 22 20.52 -26.70 16.55
C TRP A 22 19.10 -27.31 16.38
N ARG A 23 18.13 -26.51 15.92
CA ARG A 23 16.86 -26.94 15.29
C ARG A 23 16.38 -25.87 14.27
N ARG A 24 15.85 -26.37 13.14
CA ARG A 24 15.05 -25.78 12.02
C ARG A 24 14.88 -24.24 11.93
N PRO A 25 14.98 -23.61 10.74
CA PRO A 25 14.77 -22.17 10.61
C PRO A 25 13.29 -21.83 10.84
N THR A 26 12.99 -21.27 12.01
CA THR A 26 11.75 -20.54 12.30
C THR A 26 11.77 -19.20 11.57
N LEU A 27 10.73 -19.03 10.75
CA LEU A 27 10.10 -17.79 10.29
C LEU A 27 10.70 -16.49 10.86
N MET A 28 11.35 -15.72 9.99
CA MET A 28 11.50 -14.28 10.18
C MET A 28 10.17 -13.63 9.82
N SER A 29 9.55 -13.00 10.81
CA SER A 29 8.33 -12.22 10.67
C SER A 29 8.56 -11.05 9.71
N GLY A 30 8.00 -11.13 8.50
CA GLY A 30 7.56 -9.93 7.79
C GLY A 30 6.26 -9.47 8.44
N ALA A 31 5.94 -8.18 8.44
CA ALA A 31 4.68 -7.63 8.96
C ALA A 31 3.54 -7.83 7.94
N ALA A 32 2.47 -8.52 8.32
CA ALA A 32 1.24 -8.52 7.52
C ALA A 32 0.52 -7.21 7.78
N PHE A 33 -0.09 -6.68 6.73
CA PHE A 33 -0.98 -5.55 6.83
C PHE A 33 -2.23 -6.00 7.57
N CYS A 34 -2.36 -5.60 8.84
CA CYS A 34 -3.52 -5.87 9.68
C CYS A 34 -4.30 -4.55 9.79
N GLY A 35 -5.45 -4.46 9.13
CA GLY A 35 -6.40 -3.40 9.46
C GLY A 35 -6.98 -3.69 10.84
N SER A 36 -6.84 -2.78 11.80
CA SER A 36 -7.55 -2.87 13.08
C SER A 36 -8.68 -1.85 13.10
N SER A 37 -9.92 -2.32 13.11
CA SER A 37 -11.10 -1.54 13.50
C SER A 37 -11.64 -2.09 14.81
N SER A 38 -11.37 -1.42 15.94
CA SER A 38 -12.17 -1.69 17.13
C SER A 38 -12.25 -0.49 18.11
N LEU A 39 -13.51 -0.08 18.32
CA LEU A 39 -14.13 0.36 19.57
C LEU A 39 -13.83 1.78 20.09
N LEU A 40 -14.59 2.75 19.57
CA LEU A 40 -15.15 3.85 20.36
C LEU A 40 -16.68 3.86 20.16
N SER A 41 -17.38 3.07 20.95
CA SER A 41 -18.81 3.26 21.25
C SER A 41 -18.93 3.64 22.72
N ASP A 42 -19.72 4.69 22.96
CA ASP A 42 -20.14 5.25 24.25
C ASP A 42 -19.26 6.33 24.90
N ALA A 43 -19.39 7.55 24.37
CA ALA A 43 -19.53 8.75 25.19
C ALA A 43 -20.57 9.68 24.53
N GLY A 44 -21.70 9.90 25.21
CA GLY A 44 -22.91 10.50 24.64
C GLY A 44 -22.73 11.91 24.09
N CYS A 45 -23.14 12.11 22.84
CA CYS A 45 -23.43 13.43 22.28
C CYS A 45 -24.93 13.73 22.43
N GLY A 46 -25.24 14.73 23.25
CA GLY A 46 -26.55 15.37 23.28
C GLY A 46 -26.90 15.95 21.91
N GLY A 47 -28.18 15.84 21.55
CA GLY A 47 -28.71 16.32 20.28
C GLY A 47 -28.49 17.82 20.08
N GLY A 48 -27.70 18.16 19.07
CA GLY A 48 -27.58 19.50 18.52
C GLY A 48 -27.49 19.39 17.01
N SER A 49 -28.55 19.81 16.31
CA SER A 49 -28.62 19.89 14.85
C SER A 49 -27.51 20.81 14.30
N ALA A 50 -26.36 20.25 13.96
CA ALA A 50 -25.29 20.95 13.26
C ALA A 50 -25.71 21.18 11.80
N LYS A 51 -26.07 22.43 11.49
CA LYS A 51 -26.21 22.93 10.11
C LYS A 51 -24.94 22.54 9.34
N ARG A 52 -25.09 21.91 8.17
CA ARG A 52 -24.01 21.70 7.19
C ARG A 52 -23.43 23.08 6.82
N SER A 53 -22.34 23.47 7.47
CA SER A 53 -21.55 24.63 7.09
C SER A 53 -20.87 24.30 5.76
N SER A 54 -21.06 25.13 4.73
CA SER A 54 -20.32 25.03 3.48
C SER A 54 -18.84 25.29 3.76
N MET A 55 -18.09 24.24 4.03
CA MET A 55 -16.66 24.33 4.30
C MET A 55 -16.00 24.74 2.98
N MET A 56 -15.40 25.92 2.93
CA MET A 56 -14.65 26.33 1.74
C MET A 56 -13.62 25.25 1.40
N PRO A 57 -13.40 24.94 0.11
CA PRO A 57 -12.41 23.95 -0.28
C PRO A 57 -11.03 24.35 0.25
N CYS A 58 -10.31 23.37 0.80
CA CYS A 58 -8.93 23.54 1.27
C CYS A 58 -8.06 24.04 0.12
N ARG A 59 -7.20 25.03 0.37
CA ARG A 59 -6.32 25.63 -0.65
C ARG A 59 -4.95 24.95 -0.77
N HIS A 60 -4.59 24.13 0.21
CA HIS A 60 -3.30 23.43 0.29
C HIS A 60 -2.09 24.39 0.15
N ASP A 61 -2.20 25.62 0.66
CA ASP A 61 -1.20 26.69 0.47
C ASP A 61 0.14 26.39 1.15
N VAL A 62 0.09 25.74 2.31
CA VAL A 62 1.27 25.40 3.12
C VAL A 62 1.40 23.88 3.24
N LEU A 63 2.60 23.38 2.99
CA LEU A 63 2.90 21.94 2.96
C LEU A 63 3.67 21.49 4.20
N GLN A 64 3.34 20.30 4.68
CA GLN A 64 4.07 19.52 5.65
C GLN A 64 5.18 18.74 4.94
N LEU A 65 6.35 19.38 4.78
CA LEU A 65 7.52 18.84 4.07
C LEU A 65 8.46 18.02 4.97
N ASP A 66 8.25 18.04 6.28
CA ASP A 66 8.95 17.19 7.25
C ASP A 66 7.94 16.28 7.98
N CYS A 67 8.39 15.49 8.96
CA CYS A 67 7.47 14.72 9.79
C CYS A 67 6.36 15.60 10.38
N SER A 68 5.15 15.05 10.46
CA SER A 68 4.01 15.70 11.12
C SER A 68 4.33 16.01 12.59
N PRO A 69 3.63 16.99 13.19
CA PRO A 69 3.85 17.39 14.59
C PRO A 69 3.79 16.24 15.59
N PHE A 70 2.98 15.21 15.32
CA PHE A 70 2.78 14.05 16.19
C PHE A 70 3.99 13.10 16.26
N ALA A 71 4.98 13.21 15.36
CA ALA A 71 6.16 12.34 15.36
C ALA A 71 6.93 12.32 16.70
N GLU A 72 7.01 13.47 17.38
CA GLU A 72 7.67 13.57 18.68
C GLU A 72 6.91 12.79 19.77
N LEU A 73 5.57 12.87 19.77
CA LEU A 73 4.72 12.14 20.70
C LEU A 73 4.74 10.63 20.44
N ALA A 74 4.78 10.24 19.16
CA ALA A 74 4.97 8.84 18.75
C ALA A 74 6.36 8.29 19.10
N GLY A 75 7.32 9.12 19.52
CA GLY A 75 8.70 8.70 19.74
C GLY A 75 9.48 8.41 18.44
N PHE A 76 8.97 8.86 17.30
CA PHE A 76 9.61 8.66 16.00
C PHE A 76 10.69 9.74 15.74
N ASP A 77 11.95 9.31 15.69
CA ASP A 77 13.07 10.17 15.28
C ASP A 77 13.48 9.90 13.82
N ARG A 78 13.20 10.86 12.95
CA ARG A 78 13.61 10.76 11.54
C ARG A 78 15.13 10.91 11.44
N PRO A 79 15.85 10.00 10.76
CA PRO A 79 17.28 10.16 10.52
C PRO A 79 17.61 11.54 9.94
N ASP A 80 18.63 12.23 10.48
CA ASP A 80 19.05 13.56 10.05
C ASP A 80 19.53 13.63 8.58
N ALA A 81 19.74 14.84 8.05
CA ALA A 81 20.14 15.07 6.66
C ALA A 81 21.39 14.26 6.25
N ARG A 82 22.40 14.20 7.11
CA ARG A 82 23.64 13.47 6.87
C ARG A 82 23.40 11.96 6.85
N LYS A 83 22.62 11.43 7.79
CA LYS A 83 22.24 10.00 7.83
C LYS A 83 21.40 9.61 6.62
N ARG A 84 20.45 10.46 6.18
CA ARG A 84 19.64 10.22 4.97
C ARG A 84 20.50 10.17 3.71
N LEU A 85 21.41 11.11 3.53
CA LEU A 85 22.34 11.11 2.40
C LEU A 85 23.29 9.91 2.45
N ALA A 86 23.83 9.57 3.63
CA ALA A 86 24.65 8.37 3.77
C ALA A 86 23.87 7.08 3.46
N ALA A 87 22.56 7.05 3.76
CA ALA A 87 21.71 5.90 3.50
C ALA A 87 21.46 5.63 2.01
N THR A 88 21.70 6.61 1.12
CA THR A 88 21.62 6.41 -0.34
C THR A 88 22.91 5.88 -0.96
N THR A 89 24.01 5.79 -0.19
CA THR A 89 25.32 5.40 -0.72
C THR A 89 25.67 3.94 -0.41
N LYS A 90 26.41 3.32 -1.33
CA LYS A 90 26.91 1.95 -1.18
C LYS A 90 27.81 1.77 0.05
N SER A 91 28.59 2.80 0.38
CA SER A 91 29.53 2.78 1.53
C SER A 91 28.83 3.02 2.87
N GLY A 92 27.61 3.56 2.86
CA GLY A 92 26.92 4.08 4.04
C GLY A 92 27.61 5.31 4.62
N ARG A 93 28.41 6.02 3.81
CA ARG A 93 29.15 7.22 4.18
C ARG A 93 28.96 8.29 3.10
N MET A 94 29.03 9.54 3.51
CA MET A 94 29.07 10.66 2.57
C MET A 94 30.46 10.77 1.92
N LEU A 95 30.49 11.06 0.62
CA LEU A 95 31.74 11.23 -0.14
C LEU A 95 32.35 12.63 0.04
N GLN A 96 31.55 13.65 0.39
CA GLN A 96 32.02 15.03 0.56
C GLN A 96 31.87 15.56 2.00
N LYS A 97 32.84 16.38 2.42
CA LYS A 97 32.80 17.18 3.65
C LYS A 97 32.08 18.52 3.38
N SER A 98 30.80 18.49 3.03
CA SER A 98 29.99 19.71 3.02
C SER A 98 29.75 20.20 4.46
N GLY A 99 29.73 21.52 4.63
CA GLY A 99 29.43 22.14 5.92
C GLY A 99 28.00 21.80 6.38
N SER A 100 27.79 21.70 7.69
CA SER A 100 26.48 21.34 8.27
C SER A 100 25.33 22.21 7.74
N ALA A 101 25.56 23.53 7.62
CA ALA A 101 24.55 24.46 7.14
C ALA A 101 24.14 24.24 5.66
N GLU A 102 25.09 23.87 4.81
CA GLU A 102 24.82 23.60 3.39
C GLU A 102 24.05 22.29 3.21
N LEU A 103 24.40 21.28 4.01
CA LEU A 103 23.68 20.00 4.07
C LEU A 103 22.22 20.20 4.47
N GLU A 104 21.97 20.98 5.52
CA GLU A 104 20.61 21.28 5.97
C GLU A 104 19.83 22.07 4.93
N LYS A 105 20.46 23.02 4.24
CA LYS A 105 19.84 23.75 3.13
C LYS A 105 19.47 22.81 1.97
N GLY A 106 20.38 21.91 1.59
CA GLY A 106 20.13 20.90 0.55
C GLY A 106 19.02 19.93 0.93
N ALA A 107 19.00 19.46 2.18
CA ALA A 107 17.97 18.58 2.69
C ALA A 107 16.58 19.22 2.69
N LYS A 108 16.47 20.51 3.04
CA LYS A 108 15.20 21.26 2.95
C LYS A 108 14.67 21.38 1.53
N VAL A 109 15.56 21.51 0.54
CA VAL A 109 15.18 21.52 -0.88
C VAL A 109 14.78 20.11 -1.33
N GLU A 110 15.50 19.08 -0.88
CA GLU A 110 15.14 17.68 -1.15
C GLU A 110 13.74 17.35 -0.60
N SER A 111 13.36 17.91 0.56
CA SER A 111 12.02 17.78 1.12
C SER A 111 10.89 18.33 0.25
N GLN A 112 11.17 19.23 -0.70
CA GLN A 112 10.18 19.67 -1.70
C GLN A 112 9.88 18.58 -2.75
N THR A 113 10.77 17.61 -2.88
CA THR A 113 10.64 16.45 -3.78
C THR A 113 10.18 15.22 -3.00
N PHE A 114 10.85 14.92 -1.89
CA PHE A 114 10.58 13.80 -1.00
C PHE A 114 10.38 14.32 0.43
N PRO A 115 9.14 14.58 0.85
CA PRO A 115 8.83 15.01 2.22
C PRO A 115 9.28 14.01 3.28
N GLY A 116 9.20 14.40 4.55
CA GLY A 116 9.20 13.44 5.66
C GLY A 116 7.98 12.53 5.65
N PRO A 117 8.08 11.32 6.24
CA PRO A 117 6.91 10.49 6.46
C PRO A 117 5.91 11.25 7.34
N LEU A 118 4.62 11.15 7.03
CA LEU A 118 3.58 11.59 7.96
C LEU A 118 3.47 10.54 9.06
N VAL A 119 3.70 10.95 10.30
CA VAL A 119 3.54 10.13 11.51
C VAL A 119 2.28 10.64 12.21
N LEU A 120 1.15 10.00 11.96
CA LEU A 120 -0.16 10.45 12.44
C LEU A 120 -0.70 9.49 13.49
N PRO A 121 -1.65 9.92 14.34
CA PRO A 121 -2.32 9.02 15.27
C PRO A 121 -2.91 7.82 14.53
N HIS A 122 -2.70 6.63 15.10
CA HIS A 122 -3.16 5.33 14.59
C HIS A 122 -2.57 4.86 13.25
N ASP A 123 -1.59 5.57 12.69
CA ASP A 123 -0.81 5.08 11.54
C ASP A 123 0.26 4.08 12.00
N ASP A 124 0.80 3.28 11.09
CA ASP A 124 1.73 2.21 11.48
C ASP A 124 2.99 2.73 12.20
N LEU A 125 3.54 3.86 11.75
CA LEU A 125 4.69 4.50 12.39
C LEU A 125 4.41 5.03 13.80
N ASN A 126 3.14 5.19 14.20
CA ASN A 126 2.79 5.47 15.59
C ASN A 126 2.92 4.21 16.46
N TYR A 127 2.58 3.04 15.91
CA TYR A 127 2.64 1.77 16.65
C TYR A 127 4.02 1.11 16.62
N ASP A 128 4.80 1.31 15.55
CA ASP A 128 6.19 0.86 15.41
C ASP A 128 7.14 2.01 15.02
N PRO A 129 7.33 3.02 15.90
CA PRO A 129 8.20 4.16 15.64
C PRO A 129 9.69 3.78 15.53
N ASP A 130 10.07 2.64 16.13
CA ASP A 130 11.43 2.11 16.15
C ASP A 130 11.71 1.13 14.99
N GLY A 131 10.79 1.05 14.02
CA GLY A 131 10.92 0.18 12.84
C GLY A 131 12.31 0.30 12.18
N PRO A 132 13.02 -0.82 11.94
CA PRO A 132 14.44 -0.78 11.59
C PRO A 132 14.67 -0.13 10.22
N ALA A 133 15.34 1.01 10.21
CA ALA A 133 15.70 1.70 8.98
C ALA A 133 16.65 0.85 8.11
N GLN A 134 16.22 0.52 6.89
CA GLN A 134 17.06 -0.22 5.93
C GLN A 134 17.72 0.72 4.93
N SER A 135 18.99 1.09 5.15
CA SER A 135 19.80 1.85 4.19
C SER A 135 20.13 1.05 2.92
N PHE A 136 20.59 1.72 1.86
CA PHE A 136 21.10 1.05 0.65
C PHE A 136 22.26 0.08 0.98
N LYS A 137 23.22 0.51 1.81
CA LYS A 137 24.29 -0.39 2.28
C LYS A 137 23.74 -1.60 3.03
N SER A 138 22.80 -1.41 3.95
CA SER A 138 22.20 -2.52 4.71
C SER A 138 21.53 -3.52 3.77
N TRP A 139 20.68 -3.00 2.88
CA TRP A 139 20.01 -3.79 1.83
C TRP A 139 21.01 -4.55 0.94
N LEU A 140 22.10 -3.92 0.52
CA LEU A 140 23.10 -4.54 -0.35
C LEU A 140 23.79 -5.74 0.33
N ASN A 141 23.96 -5.66 1.65
CA ASN A 141 24.58 -6.71 2.46
C ASN A 141 23.56 -7.67 3.10
N GLU A 142 22.27 -7.51 2.81
CA GLU A 142 21.22 -8.40 3.30
C GLU A 142 21.43 -9.81 2.72
N LYS A 143 21.64 -10.78 3.59
CA LYS A 143 21.94 -12.18 3.23
C LYS A 143 20.73 -12.88 2.64
N HIS A 144 19.54 -12.49 3.08
CA HIS A 144 18.28 -13.08 2.62
C HIS A 144 17.73 -12.42 1.34
N ARG A 145 18.41 -11.40 0.79
CA ARG A 145 18.01 -10.75 -0.46
C ARG A 145 18.27 -11.67 -1.65
N ASN A 146 17.27 -11.80 -2.51
CA ASN A 146 17.40 -12.40 -3.83
C ASN A 146 18.08 -11.42 -4.80
N ARG A 147 19.27 -11.75 -5.31
CA ARG A 147 19.92 -10.94 -6.36
C ARG A 147 19.21 -11.13 -7.69
N VAL A 148 19.03 -10.04 -8.43
CA VAL A 148 18.52 -10.13 -9.81
C VAL A 148 19.64 -10.67 -10.69
N THR A 149 19.32 -11.63 -11.57
CA THR A 149 20.30 -12.24 -12.47
C THR A 149 19.72 -12.39 -13.88
N PRO A 150 20.55 -12.52 -14.93
CA PRO A 150 20.04 -12.74 -16.29
C PRO A 150 19.13 -13.97 -16.42
N GLY A 151 19.37 -15.01 -15.61
CA GLY A 151 18.53 -16.23 -15.57
C GLY A 151 17.31 -16.15 -14.65
N ARG A 152 17.19 -15.11 -13.81
CA ARG A 152 16.04 -14.84 -12.93
C ARG A 152 15.75 -13.34 -12.91
N LYS A 153 15.03 -12.88 -13.92
CA LYS A 153 14.81 -11.44 -14.20
C LYS A 153 13.35 -11.06 -14.43
N THR A 154 12.44 -12.03 -14.42
CA THR A 154 11.04 -11.80 -14.79
C THR A 154 10.15 -11.65 -13.57
N LEU A 155 9.46 -10.52 -13.46
CA LEU A 155 8.36 -10.32 -12.52
C LEU A 155 7.09 -10.86 -13.20
N TYR A 156 6.53 -11.93 -12.66
CA TYR A 156 5.26 -12.46 -13.13
C TYR A 156 4.11 -11.87 -12.33
N VAL A 157 3.03 -11.49 -13.02
CA VAL A 157 1.76 -11.09 -12.40
C VAL A 157 0.69 -12.09 -12.82
N ALA A 158 0.20 -12.88 -11.88
CA ALA A 158 -0.92 -13.77 -12.13
C ALA A 158 -2.25 -13.01 -12.01
N ALA A 159 -3.09 -13.21 -13.02
CA ALA A 159 -4.44 -12.66 -13.04
C ALA A 159 -5.29 -13.26 -11.94
N VAL A 160 -6.40 -12.59 -11.64
CA VAL A 160 -7.41 -13.07 -10.69
C VAL A 160 -7.88 -14.47 -11.12
N PRO A 161 -7.95 -15.45 -10.20
CA PRO A 161 -8.41 -16.79 -10.55
C PRO A 161 -9.88 -16.81 -11.00
N GLU A 162 -10.17 -17.53 -12.08
CA GLU A 162 -11.54 -17.73 -12.57
C GLU A 162 -12.33 -18.56 -11.56
N VAL A 163 -13.62 -18.25 -11.35
CA VAL A 163 -14.50 -19.06 -10.50
C VAL A 163 -15.14 -20.15 -11.37
N ASP A 164 -14.83 -21.42 -11.10
CA ASP A 164 -15.47 -22.58 -11.72
C ASP A 164 -16.95 -22.67 -11.34
N GLU A 165 -17.80 -23.17 -12.24
CA GLU A 165 -19.25 -23.28 -12.01
C GLU A 165 -19.60 -24.09 -10.76
N SER A 166 -18.80 -25.11 -10.43
CA SER A 166 -19.02 -25.94 -9.25
C SER A 166 -18.77 -25.20 -7.91
N VAL A 167 -18.13 -24.04 -7.93
CA VAL A 167 -18.01 -23.10 -6.81
C VAL A 167 -18.56 -21.72 -7.15
N GLY A 168 -19.59 -21.65 -8.02
CA GLY A 168 -20.19 -20.39 -8.49
C GLY A 168 -20.65 -19.44 -7.38
N PHE A 169 -20.95 -19.94 -6.18
CA PHE A 169 -21.25 -19.13 -4.99
C PHE A 169 -20.12 -18.14 -4.63
N MET A 170 -18.87 -18.43 -5.00
CA MET A 170 -17.72 -17.55 -4.74
C MET A 170 -17.79 -16.23 -5.52
N ARG A 171 -18.57 -16.14 -6.61
CA ARG A 171 -18.79 -14.85 -7.29
C ARG A 171 -19.50 -13.84 -6.38
N GLY A 172 -20.35 -14.32 -5.47
CA GLY A 172 -21.01 -13.46 -4.46
C GLY A 172 -20.10 -13.07 -3.28
N TRP A 173 -18.86 -13.56 -3.23
CA TRP A 173 -17.91 -13.22 -2.16
C TRP A 173 -17.09 -11.97 -2.47
N THR A 174 -17.08 -11.51 -3.71
CA THR A 174 -16.39 -10.28 -4.15
C THR A 174 -17.33 -9.06 -4.11
N ARG A 175 -18.62 -9.26 -3.82
CA ARG A 175 -19.63 -8.20 -3.74
C ARG A 175 -19.74 -7.64 -2.33
N VAL A 176 -19.76 -6.31 -2.24
CA VAL A 176 -20.01 -5.59 -0.99
C VAL A 176 -21.43 -5.86 -0.51
N ARG A 177 -21.60 -6.23 0.75
CA ARG A 177 -22.91 -6.42 1.38
C ARG A 177 -23.42 -5.09 1.93
N VAL A 178 -24.55 -4.63 1.39
CA VAL A 178 -25.21 -3.37 1.79
C VAL A 178 -25.70 -3.39 3.24
N ASP A 179 -25.94 -4.57 3.82
CA ASP A 179 -26.43 -4.73 5.20
C ASP A 179 -25.30 -4.81 6.26
N GLY A 180 -24.03 -4.61 5.86
CA GLY A 180 -22.86 -4.64 6.76
C GLY A 180 -22.73 -3.43 7.70
N ALA A 181 -23.72 -2.54 7.75
CA ALA A 181 -23.80 -1.52 8.79
C ALA A 181 -24.11 -2.21 10.13
N GLY A 182 -23.11 -2.33 11.00
CA GLY A 182 -23.27 -2.86 12.36
C GLY A 182 -24.34 -2.08 13.14
N GLY A 183 -25.57 -2.57 13.10
CA GLY A 183 -26.69 -2.14 13.93
C GLY A 183 -27.16 -3.32 14.76
N ALA A 184 -27.12 -3.17 16.09
CA ALA A 184 -27.73 -4.09 17.04
C ALA A 184 -29.19 -4.45 16.63
N PRO A 185 -29.69 -5.64 17.00
CA PRO A 185 -31.04 -6.04 16.61
C PRO A 185 -32.07 -5.13 17.30
N SER A 186 -32.65 -4.20 16.53
CA SER A 186 -33.83 -3.47 16.99
C SER A 186 -35.04 -4.39 16.83
N ASN A 187 -35.50 -4.89 17.97
CA ASN A 187 -36.80 -5.56 18.08
C ASN A 187 -37.89 -4.65 17.52
N GLY A 188 -38.61 -5.18 16.51
CA GLY A 188 -40.02 -4.94 16.24
C GLY A 188 -40.45 -3.51 15.92
N LEU A 189 -40.96 -3.31 14.70
CA LEU A 189 -42.32 -2.78 14.44
C LEU A 189 -42.56 -2.62 12.93
N GLY A 190 -43.62 -3.27 12.43
CA GLY A 190 -44.34 -2.83 11.23
C GLY A 190 -43.97 -3.49 9.90
N LYS A 191 -44.46 -4.72 9.66
CA LYS A 191 -44.62 -5.24 8.28
C LYS A 191 -45.61 -4.35 7.51
N ARG A 192 -45.14 -3.54 6.56
CA ARG A 192 -45.97 -3.09 5.44
C ARG A 192 -45.68 -3.99 4.24
N LYS A 193 -46.70 -4.73 3.79
CA LYS A 193 -46.72 -5.40 2.49
C LYS A 193 -46.57 -4.34 1.41
N MET A 194 -45.49 -4.39 0.65
CA MET A 194 -45.32 -3.67 -0.63
C MET A 194 -45.53 -4.67 -1.77
N VAL A 195 -46.03 -4.17 -2.90
CA VAL A 195 -46.66 -4.94 -3.99
C VAL A 195 -45.61 -5.57 -4.91
N ASP A 196 -45.76 -6.87 -5.18
CA ASP A 196 -44.81 -7.78 -5.86
C ASP A 196 -44.47 -7.45 -7.35
N GLY A 197 -44.96 -6.33 -7.89
CA GLY A 197 -44.82 -5.98 -9.31
C GLY A 197 -43.66 -5.04 -9.63
N GLU A 198 -43.50 -3.94 -8.89
CA GLU A 198 -42.51 -2.89 -9.18
C GLU A 198 -41.08 -3.26 -8.74
N GLU A 199 -40.96 -4.18 -7.77
CA GLU A 199 -39.67 -4.67 -7.29
C GLU A 199 -38.98 -5.55 -8.34
N ASN A 200 -39.76 -6.28 -9.15
CA ASN A 200 -39.21 -7.21 -10.15
C ASN A 200 -38.77 -6.48 -11.44
N GLU A 201 -39.41 -5.36 -11.79
CA GLU A 201 -38.98 -4.47 -12.88
C GLU A 201 -37.78 -3.60 -12.48
N ARG A 202 -37.73 -3.08 -11.24
CA ARG A 202 -36.51 -2.41 -10.73
C ARG A 202 -35.33 -3.38 -10.57
N LYS A 203 -35.56 -4.60 -10.11
CA LYS A 203 -34.50 -5.63 -10.03
C LYS A 203 -34.04 -6.12 -11.40
N ARG A 204 -34.89 -6.05 -12.44
CA ARG A 204 -34.50 -6.34 -13.84
C ARG A 204 -33.85 -5.15 -14.55
N ALA A 205 -34.23 -3.92 -14.22
CA ALA A 205 -33.60 -2.72 -14.78
C ALA A 205 -32.23 -2.41 -14.16
N ILE A 206 -31.97 -2.84 -12.92
CA ILE A 206 -30.64 -2.78 -12.28
C ILE A 206 -29.72 -3.93 -12.76
N ALA A 207 -30.25 -4.90 -13.53
CA ALA A 207 -29.50 -6.08 -13.96
C ALA A 207 -28.76 -5.92 -15.30
N GLU A 208 -28.69 -4.71 -15.87
CA GLU A 208 -27.90 -4.42 -17.08
C GLU A 208 -27.04 -3.14 -16.99
N ASP A 209 -26.77 -2.63 -15.79
CA ASP A 209 -25.72 -1.61 -15.56
C ASP A 209 -24.38 -2.31 -15.29
N GLU A 210 -23.33 -1.95 -16.04
CA GLU A 210 -21.99 -2.54 -15.98
C GLU A 210 -21.46 -2.68 -14.55
N GLU A 211 -21.49 -3.90 -13.99
CA GLU A 211 -20.87 -4.21 -12.71
C GLU A 211 -19.41 -3.73 -12.72
N MET A 212 -19.01 -2.90 -11.75
CA MET A 212 -17.66 -2.32 -11.71
C MET A 212 -16.64 -3.45 -11.52
N GLN A 213 -15.90 -3.77 -12.58
CA GLN A 213 -14.92 -4.85 -12.56
C GLN A 213 -13.63 -4.40 -11.86
N SER A 214 -12.97 -5.35 -11.20
CA SER A 214 -11.63 -5.16 -10.66
C SER A 214 -10.62 -4.80 -11.76
N PRO A 215 -9.49 -4.17 -11.43
CA PRO A 215 -8.51 -3.74 -12.43
C PRO A 215 -7.93 -4.89 -13.26
N ASP A 216 -7.79 -4.66 -14.57
CA ASP A 216 -7.24 -5.65 -15.50
C ASP A 216 -5.75 -5.92 -15.20
N VAL A 217 -5.35 -7.19 -15.29
CA VAL A 217 -3.98 -7.63 -15.03
C VAL A 217 -2.96 -6.97 -15.96
N HIS A 218 -3.33 -6.65 -17.20
CA HIS A 218 -2.48 -5.97 -18.18
C HIS A 218 -2.14 -4.55 -17.74
N ASP A 219 -3.06 -3.86 -17.07
CA ASP A 219 -2.81 -2.52 -16.54
C ASP A 219 -1.83 -2.57 -15.36
N VAL A 220 -2.00 -3.55 -14.48
CA VAL A 220 -1.05 -3.80 -13.38
C VAL A 220 0.35 -4.16 -13.93
N VAL A 221 0.42 -5.05 -14.93
CA VAL A 221 1.69 -5.40 -15.62
C VAL A 221 2.32 -4.16 -16.23
N GLY A 222 1.55 -3.32 -16.92
CA GLY A 222 2.04 -2.11 -17.57
C GLY A 222 2.58 -1.07 -16.58
N TYR A 223 1.88 -0.83 -15.47
CA TYR A 223 2.38 0.04 -14.41
C TYR A 223 3.68 -0.50 -13.80
N LEU A 224 3.71 -1.79 -13.45
CA LEU A 224 4.89 -2.42 -12.85
C LEU A 224 6.08 -2.45 -13.80
N GLN A 225 5.85 -2.58 -15.10
CA GLN A 225 6.88 -2.49 -16.14
C GLN A 225 7.53 -1.09 -16.19
N ALA A 226 6.75 -0.04 -15.96
CA ALA A 226 7.27 1.33 -15.82
C ALA A 226 7.93 1.54 -14.44
N PHE A 227 7.33 1.05 -13.36
CA PHE A 227 7.82 1.24 -11.99
C PHE A 227 9.15 0.53 -11.73
N TYR A 228 9.31 -0.71 -12.20
CA TYR A 228 10.56 -1.47 -12.16
C TYR A 228 11.26 -1.46 -13.51
N HIS A 229 11.33 -0.28 -14.13
CA HIS A 229 11.93 -0.07 -15.44
C HIS A 229 13.23 -0.87 -15.62
N GLY A 230 13.34 -1.60 -16.74
CA GLY A 230 14.47 -2.48 -17.05
C GLY A 230 14.33 -3.93 -16.57
N MET A 231 13.41 -4.24 -15.66
CA MET A 231 13.00 -5.63 -15.39
C MET A 231 11.98 -6.12 -16.42
N HIS A 232 11.90 -7.44 -16.64
CA HIS A 232 10.90 -8.01 -17.53
C HIS A 232 9.61 -8.26 -16.73
N VAL A 233 8.52 -7.55 -17.01
CA VAL A 233 7.23 -7.81 -16.34
C VAL A 233 6.29 -8.50 -17.32
N LYS A 234 5.69 -9.62 -16.89
CA LYS A 234 4.82 -10.44 -17.73
C LYS A 234 3.61 -10.92 -16.96
N GLN A 235 2.49 -11.09 -17.66
CA GLN A 235 1.40 -11.90 -17.12
C GLN A 235 1.87 -13.35 -16.95
N PHE A 236 1.47 -13.97 -15.84
CA PHE A 236 1.69 -15.39 -15.60
C PHE A 236 0.89 -16.22 -16.63
N PRO A 237 1.54 -17.19 -17.31
CA PRO A 237 0.93 -17.83 -18.48
C PRO A 237 -0.18 -18.83 -18.15
N GLN A 238 -0.23 -19.36 -16.92
CA GLN A 238 -1.26 -20.33 -16.55
C GLN A 238 -2.51 -19.62 -16.04
N ARG A 239 -3.67 -20.13 -16.45
CA ARG A 239 -4.95 -19.73 -15.88
C ARG A 239 -5.11 -20.39 -14.51
N LEU A 240 -5.52 -19.59 -13.54
CA LEU A 240 -5.81 -20.03 -12.18
C LEU A 240 -7.32 -20.18 -12.03
N ARG A 241 -7.76 -21.16 -11.22
CA ARG A 241 -9.19 -21.38 -10.97
C ARG A 241 -9.50 -21.68 -9.52
N TRP A 242 -10.59 -21.11 -9.02
CA TRP A 242 -11.24 -21.58 -7.81
C TRP A 242 -12.06 -22.82 -8.14
N VAL A 243 -11.83 -23.92 -7.41
CA VAL A 243 -12.53 -25.20 -7.60
C VAL A 243 -12.90 -25.83 -6.25
N PRO A 244 -13.81 -26.83 -6.20
CA PRO A 244 -14.16 -27.51 -4.97
C PRO A 244 -12.97 -28.25 -4.36
N TRP A 245 -12.80 -28.16 -3.05
CA TRP A 245 -11.89 -29.05 -2.33
C TRP A 245 -12.60 -30.37 -2.00
N LYS A 246 -12.21 -31.45 -2.68
CA LYS A 246 -12.82 -32.78 -2.49
C LYS A 246 -12.29 -33.45 -1.22
N GLU A 247 -12.96 -33.26 -0.08
CA GLU A 247 -12.73 -34.09 1.11
C GLU A 247 -13.43 -35.46 0.94
N LYS A 248 -12.69 -36.56 1.11
CA LYS A 248 -13.29 -37.90 1.08
C LYS A 248 -14.30 -38.04 2.23
N GLY A 249 -15.55 -38.41 1.91
CA GLY A 249 -16.54 -38.87 2.89
C GLY A 249 -17.38 -37.79 3.59
N ARG A 250 -17.40 -36.54 3.11
CA ARG A 250 -18.30 -35.50 3.64
C ARG A 250 -19.43 -35.17 2.66
N ALA A 251 -20.64 -34.99 3.21
CA ALA A 251 -21.80 -34.51 2.47
C ALA A 251 -21.52 -33.11 1.89
N ALA A 252 -22.12 -32.81 0.74
CA ALA A 252 -22.01 -31.49 0.12
C ALA A 252 -22.46 -30.40 1.11
N THR A 253 -21.66 -29.35 1.25
CA THR A 253 -22.02 -28.15 2.01
C THR A 253 -23.33 -27.59 1.45
N LYS A 254 -24.27 -27.19 2.33
CA LYS A 254 -25.51 -26.55 1.87
C LYS A 254 -25.17 -25.26 1.12
N MET A 255 -25.99 -24.89 0.13
CA MET A 255 -25.75 -23.74 -0.76
C MET A 255 -25.53 -22.40 -0.04
N ASN A 256 -26.00 -22.27 1.22
CA ASN A 256 -25.89 -21.06 2.02
C ASN A 256 -24.77 -21.08 3.07
N ASP A 257 -24.08 -22.21 3.25
CA ASP A 257 -23.01 -22.36 4.24
C ASP A 257 -21.65 -22.11 3.56
N ILE A 258 -20.83 -21.24 4.14
CA ILE A 258 -19.47 -20.99 3.67
C ILE A 258 -18.66 -22.29 3.87
N PRO A 259 -18.11 -22.91 2.82
CA PRO A 259 -17.32 -24.13 2.96
C PRO A 259 -16.04 -23.81 3.73
N ARG A 260 -15.60 -24.75 4.57
CA ARG A 260 -14.34 -24.60 5.32
C ARG A 260 -13.13 -24.49 4.39
N TYR A 261 -13.19 -25.14 3.23
CA TYR A 261 -12.11 -25.19 2.25
C TYR A 261 -12.63 -25.06 0.83
N VAL A 262 -11.88 -24.31 0.03
CA VAL A 262 -11.92 -24.33 -1.45
C VAL A 262 -10.53 -24.70 -1.95
N ALA A 263 -10.33 -24.79 -3.26
CA ALA A 263 -9.01 -25.04 -3.83
C ALA A 263 -8.65 -23.98 -4.88
N LEU A 264 -7.38 -23.57 -4.89
CA LEU A 264 -6.79 -22.81 -5.99
C LEU A 264 -6.08 -23.78 -6.92
N GLN A 265 -6.63 -23.98 -8.11
CA GLN A 265 -6.11 -24.85 -9.16
C GLN A 265 -5.14 -24.08 -10.07
N TYR A 266 -4.04 -24.75 -10.44
CA TYR A 266 -3.03 -24.31 -11.39
C TYR A 266 -2.48 -25.52 -12.15
N GLY A 267 -2.69 -25.56 -13.46
CA GLY A 267 -2.44 -26.75 -14.27
C GLY A 267 -3.24 -27.96 -13.76
N ASP A 268 -2.55 -29.06 -13.48
CA ASP A 268 -3.11 -30.31 -12.95
C ASP A 268 -3.09 -30.38 -11.41
N ARG A 269 -2.60 -29.33 -10.73
CA ARG A 269 -2.44 -29.28 -9.27
C ARG A 269 -3.45 -28.31 -8.67
N ALA A 270 -3.70 -28.49 -7.37
CA ALA A 270 -4.48 -27.54 -6.59
C ALA A 270 -3.95 -27.45 -5.16
N THR A 271 -4.00 -26.25 -4.59
CA THR A 271 -3.69 -25.99 -3.18
C THR A 271 -4.99 -25.76 -2.42
N ARG A 272 -5.15 -26.41 -1.25
CA ARG A 272 -6.31 -26.22 -0.37
C ARG A 272 -6.23 -24.84 0.28
N ILE A 273 -7.30 -24.05 0.14
CA ILE A 273 -7.42 -22.71 0.72
C ILE A 273 -8.51 -22.72 1.79
N ARG A 274 -8.18 -22.28 3.00
CA ARG A 274 -9.17 -22.04 4.07
C ARG A 274 -10.04 -20.85 3.72
N ALA A 275 -11.33 -20.98 4.00
CA ALA A 275 -12.28 -19.87 3.96
C ALA A 275 -12.94 -19.68 5.32
N ARG A 276 -13.27 -18.42 5.65
CA ARG A 276 -14.03 -18.04 6.85
C ARG A 276 -15.06 -16.96 6.51
N PRO A 277 -16.11 -16.76 7.31
CA PRO A 277 -16.95 -15.57 7.21
C PRO A 277 -16.12 -14.29 7.41
N SER A 278 -16.44 -13.20 6.71
CA SER A 278 -15.79 -11.90 6.96
C SER A 278 -16.17 -11.40 8.36
N PRO A 279 -15.20 -11.10 9.25
CA PRO A 279 -15.49 -10.67 10.62
C PRO A 279 -16.35 -9.41 10.71
N ASP A 280 -16.18 -8.50 9.76
CA ASP A 280 -16.90 -7.22 9.67
C ASP A 280 -18.18 -7.28 8.81
N GLY A 281 -18.50 -8.44 8.25
CA GLY A 281 -19.70 -8.66 7.43
C GLY A 281 -19.72 -7.94 6.08
N VAL A 282 -18.64 -7.24 5.70
CA VAL A 282 -18.54 -6.46 4.45
C VAL A 282 -18.62 -7.36 3.23
N PHE A 283 -17.84 -8.44 3.26
CA PHE A 283 -17.88 -9.49 2.25
C PHE A 283 -18.49 -10.74 2.83
N THR A 284 -18.95 -11.65 1.97
CA THR A 284 -19.50 -12.93 2.43
C THR A 284 -18.47 -13.77 3.18
N ALA A 285 -17.27 -13.89 2.60
CA ALA A 285 -16.22 -14.74 3.13
C ALA A 285 -14.85 -14.18 2.78
N GLN A 286 -13.85 -14.60 3.54
CA GLN A 286 -12.44 -14.30 3.31
C GLN A 286 -11.66 -15.59 3.04
N LEU A 287 -10.60 -15.48 2.24
CA LEU A 287 -9.68 -16.57 1.92
C LEU A 287 -8.36 -16.41 2.68
N ASN A 288 -7.80 -17.53 3.15
CA ASN A 288 -6.55 -17.46 3.89
C ASN A 288 -5.36 -17.16 2.96
N LEU A 289 -4.69 -16.05 3.25
CA LEU A 289 -3.55 -15.51 2.52
C LEU A 289 -2.35 -16.45 2.51
N ASN A 290 -2.03 -17.12 3.63
CA ASN A 290 -0.88 -18.03 3.71
C ASN A 290 -1.07 -19.24 2.78
N ASP A 291 -2.29 -19.77 2.70
CA ASP A 291 -2.59 -20.88 1.79
C ASP A 291 -2.45 -20.45 0.31
N ILE A 292 -2.79 -19.19 -0.03
CA ILE A 292 -2.60 -18.63 -1.38
C ILE A 292 -1.11 -18.43 -1.68
N LEU A 293 -0.33 -17.95 -0.71
CA LEU A 293 1.13 -17.84 -0.83
C LEU A 293 1.78 -19.20 -1.03
N ASP A 294 1.32 -20.26 -0.36
CA ASP A 294 1.80 -21.63 -0.58
C ASP A 294 1.54 -22.10 -2.04
N ALA A 295 0.39 -21.73 -2.62
CA ALA A 295 0.14 -21.95 -4.03
C ALA A 295 1.13 -21.16 -4.91
N ALA A 296 1.38 -19.89 -4.59
CA ALA A 296 2.35 -19.05 -5.33
C ALA A 296 3.77 -19.64 -5.30
N ILE A 297 4.20 -20.24 -4.18
CA ILE A 297 5.48 -20.97 -4.09
C ILE A 297 5.49 -22.15 -5.06
N ALA A 298 4.42 -22.94 -5.09
CA ALA A 298 4.33 -24.12 -5.95
C ALA A 298 4.29 -23.79 -7.45
N MET A 299 3.81 -22.59 -7.81
CA MET A 299 3.67 -22.09 -9.19
C MET A 299 4.89 -21.32 -9.70
N LEU A 300 5.80 -20.90 -8.82
CA LEU A 300 6.88 -19.96 -9.12
C LEU A 300 7.79 -20.45 -10.27
N PRO A 301 7.80 -19.76 -11.43
CA PRO A 301 8.63 -20.18 -12.57
C PRO A 301 10.13 -20.15 -12.26
N ALA A 302 10.88 -20.98 -12.98
CA ALA A 302 12.33 -21.09 -12.80
C ALA A 302 13.09 -19.80 -13.16
N ASP A 303 12.62 -19.07 -14.17
CA ASP A 303 13.17 -17.79 -14.65
C ASP A 303 12.55 -16.56 -13.97
N ALA A 304 11.52 -16.77 -13.13
CA ALA A 304 10.93 -15.71 -12.36
C ALA A 304 11.99 -15.11 -11.43
N TYR A 305 12.07 -13.79 -11.40
CA TYR A 305 12.57 -13.10 -10.23
C TYR A 305 11.57 -13.30 -9.09
N SER A 306 10.30 -12.93 -9.29
CA SER A 306 9.20 -13.16 -8.36
C SER A 306 7.86 -13.34 -9.09
N ILE A 307 6.84 -13.79 -8.36
CA ILE A 307 5.45 -13.83 -8.80
C ILE A 307 4.56 -13.02 -7.84
N LEU A 308 3.67 -12.20 -8.39
CA LEU A 308 2.58 -11.51 -7.69
C LEU A 308 1.26 -12.15 -8.10
N LEU A 309 0.45 -12.60 -7.15
CA LEU A 309 -0.93 -13.05 -7.40
C LEU A 309 -1.92 -11.93 -7.10
N LEU A 310 -2.81 -11.64 -8.04
CA LEU A 310 -3.98 -10.79 -7.80
C LEU A 310 -5.16 -11.66 -7.40
N VAL A 311 -5.97 -11.22 -6.43
CA VAL A 311 -7.22 -11.89 -6.03
C VAL A 311 -8.32 -10.86 -5.80
N ASP A 312 -9.56 -11.18 -6.20
CA ASP A 312 -10.71 -10.29 -5.97
C ASP A 312 -11.47 -10.57 -4.68
N HIS A 313 -11.14 -11.70 -4.05
CA HIS A 313 -11.71 -12.09 -2.76
C HIS A 313 -10.96 -11.40 -1.63
N ASP A 314 -11.70 -11.03 -0.59
CA ASP A 314 -11.11 -10.53 0.64
C ASP A 314 -10.22 -11.61 1.30
N ILE A 315 -9.11 -11.20 1.91
CA ILE A 315 -8.09 -12.13 2.42
C ILE A 315 -7.69 -11.82 3.86
N TYR A 316 -7.21 -12.84 4.58
CA TYR A 316 -6.71 -12.73 5.95
C TYR A 316 -5.47 -13.60 6.19
N GLU A 317 -4.55 -13.17 7.05
CA GLU A 317 -3.38 -13.97 7.41
C GLU A 317 -3.64 -14.91 8.60
N SER A 318 -4.21 -14.37 9.67
CA SER A 318 -4.41 -15.00 10.97
C SER A 318 -5.80 -14.73 11.56
N GLU A 319 -6.14 -15.42 12.65
CA GLU A 319 -7.44 -15.26 13.32
C GLU A 319 -7.61 -13.89 13.99
N GLU A 320 -6.51 -13.16 14.22
CA GLU A 320 -6.53 -11.83 14.87
C GLU A 320 -6.71 -10.69 13.86
N ASP A 321 -6.55 -10.95 12.56
CA ASP A 321 -6.67 -9.92 11.52
C ASP A 321 -8.12 -9.69 11.14
N ASP A 322 -8.52 -8.43 10.95
CA ASP A 322 -9.78 -8.12 10.28
C ASP A 322 -9.68 -8.52 8.79
N PHE A 323 -8.64 -8.04 8.10
CA PHE A 323 -8.27 -8.39 6.71
C PHE A 323 -6.82 -7.98 6.41
N CYS A 324 -6.29 -8.42 5.26
CA CYS A 324 -5.01 -7.96 4.71
C CYS A 324 -5.19 -7.41 3.29
N CYS A 325 -4.53 -6.30 2.94
CA CYS A 325 -4.56 -5.76 1.57
C CYS A 325 -3.56 -6.46 0.63
N GLY A 326 -2.42 -6.87 1.18
CA GLY A 326 -1.33 -7.49 0.45
C GLY A 326 -0.32 -8.12 1.39
N ARG A 327 0.52 -8.99 0.82
CA ARG A 327 1.60 -9.66 1.54
C ARG A 327 2.66 -10.19 0.60
N ALA A 328 3.91 -10.00 0.96
CA ALA A 328 5.05 -10.62 0.30
C ALA A 328 5.91 -11.44 1.26
N TYR A 329 6.30 -12.63 0.80
CA TYR A 329 7.42 -13.36 1.39
C TYR A 329 8.65 -13.15 0.51
N GLY A 330 9.35 -12.04 0.75
CA GLY A 330 10.38 -11.55 -0.16
C GLY A 330 11.52 -12.54 -0.42
N GLY A 331 11.96 -13.27 0.61
CA GLY A 331 12.94 -14.35 0.48
C GLY A 331 12.45 -15.50 -0.42
N SER A 332 11.14 -15.79 -0.39
CA SER A 332 10.49 -16.81 -1.21
C SER A 332 10.06 -16.30 -2.59
N ARG A 333 10.18 -14.99 -2.86
CA ARG A 333 9.92 -14.35 -4.15
C ARG A 333 8.46 -14.44 -4.60
N ILE A 334 7.55 -14.34 -3.65
CA ILE A 334 6.11 -14.42 -3.85
C ILE A 334 5.42 -13.22 -3.19
N ALA A 335 4.34 -12.78 -3.79
CA ALA A 335 3.44 -11.78 -3.24
C ALA A 335 1.99 -12.07 -3.62
N VAL A 336 1.05 -11.60 -2.80
CA VAL A 336 -0.38 -11.60 -3.09
C VAL A 336 -0.92 -10.20 -2.78
N VAL A 337 -1.79 -9.67 -3.64
CA VAL A 337 -2.54 -8.43 -3.41
C VAL A 337 -3.99 -8.68 -3.73
N GLN A 338 -4.89 -8.22 -2.85
CA GLN A 338 -6.32 -8.29 -3.10
C GLN A 338 -6.88 -7.00 -3.68
N SER A 339 -7.98 -7.09 -4.41
CA SER A 339 -8.71 -5.93 -4.92
C SER A 339 -9.94 -5.55 -4.09
N ALA A 340 -10.53 -6.49 -3.34
CA ALA A 340 -11.83 -6.33 -2.68
C ALA A 340 -11.89 -5.10 -1.77
N ARG A 341 -10.90 -4.93 -0.89
CA ARG A 341 -10.82 -3.80 0.07
C ARG A 341 -10.44 -2.46 -0.56
N TYR A 342 -10.10 -2.46 -1.84
CA TYR A 342 -9.75 -1.25 -2.58
C TYR A 342 -10.84 -0.75 -3.51
N THR A 343 -11.98 -1.45 -3.61
CA THR A 343 -13.10 -0.97 -4.42
C THR A 343 -13.59 0.40 -3.93
N PRO A 344 -13.76 1.38 -4.83
CA PRO A 344 -14.29 2.70 -4.47
C PRO A 344 -15.65 2.67 -3.77
N GLU A 345 -16.45 1.60 -3.91
CA GLU A 345 -17.72 1.42 -3.20
C GLU A 345 -17.58 1.45 -1.67
N LEU A 346 -16.36 1.18 -1.15
CA LEU A 346 -16.09 1.19 0.28
C LEU A 346 -15.66 2.55 0.83
N ASP A 347 -15.40 3.53 -0.03
CA ASP A 347 -14.72 4.77 0.38
C ASP A 347 -15.50 5.58 1.41
N GLU A 348 -16.82 5.69 1.25
CA GLU A 348 -17.68 6.38 2.21
C GLU A 348 -17.68 5.66 3.56
N ARG A 349 -17.80 4.33 3.56
CA ARG A 349 -17.80 3.52 4.78
C ARG A 349 -16.46 3.59 5.51
N ASP A 350 -15.36 3.46 4.78
CA ASP A 350 -14.01 3.40 5.33
C ASP A 350 -13.42 4.79 5.59
N GLY A 351 -14.18 5.86 5.32
CA GLY A 351 -13.77 7.25 5.54
C GLY A 351 -12.55 7.64 4.72
N ILE A 352 -12.45 7.11 3.50
CA ILE A 352 -11.38 7.43 2.55
C ILE A 352 -11.74 8.74 1.85
N GLU A 353 -11.14 9.84 2.30
CA GLU A 353 -11.37 11.14 1.69
C GLU A 353 -10.47 11.36 0.47
N TYR A 354 -11.04 11.94 -0.60
CA TYR A 354 -10.29 12.26 -1.82
C TYR A 354 -9.54 13.60 -1.73
N ALA A 355 -10.05 14.54 -0.93
CA ALA A 355 -9.53 15.92 -0.85
C ALA A 355 -8.11 16.01 -0.25
N HIS A 356 -7.71 15.00 0.51
CA HIS A 356 -6.39 14.90 1.13
C HIS A 356 -5.72 13.53 0.92
N ALA A 357 -6.14 12.77 -0.10
CA ALA A 357 -5.32 11.68 -0.63
C ALA A 357 -3.99 12.23 -1.16
N TRP A 358 -2.97 11.38 -1.32
CA TRP A 358 -1.71 11.82 -1.91
C TRP A 358 -1.95 12.46 -3.29
N PRO A 359 -1.33 13.63 -3.61
CA PRO A 359 -0.27 14.34 -2.87
C PRO A 359 -0.74 15.35 -1.82
N MET A 360 -2.04 15.60 -1.73
CA MET A 360 -2.65 16.60 -0.84
C MET A 360 -2.61 16.22 0.64
N SER A 361 -2.31 14.96 0.95
CA SER A 361 -2.03 14.47 2.32
C SER A 361 -0.95 15.28 3.04
N HIS A 362 -0.02 15.89 2.30
CA HIS A 362 0.99 16.80 2.84
C HIS A 362 0.51 18.25 3.02
N CYS A 363 -0.79 18.53 2.96
CA CYS A 363 -1.31 19.82 3.40
C CYS A 363 -1.08 20.00 4.90
N LYS A 364 -0.46 21.11 5.30
CA LYS A 364 -0.16 21.36 6.71
C LYS A 364 -1.42 21.42 7.57
N ALA A 365 -2.43 22.18 7.14
CA ALA A 365 -3.68 22.33 7.90
C ALA A 365 -4.38 20.98 8.12
N TYR A 366 -4.33 20.12 7.11
CA TYR A 366 -4.85 18.76 7.19
C TYR A 366 -4.06 17.89 8.17
N ALA A 367 -2.73 17.81 8.01
CA ALA A 367 -1.88 17.01 8.90
C ALA A 367 -1.97 17.50 10.36
N ASP A 368 -2.02 18.82 10.57
CA ASP A 368 -2.22 19.44 11.87
C ASP A 368 -3.58 19.04 12.48
N ALA A 369 -4.66 19.06 11.70
CA ALA A 369 -6.00 18.66 12.16
C ALA A 369 -6.06 17.18 12.56
N LEU A 370 -5.40 16.29 11.80
CA LEU A 370 -5.29 14.88 12.17
C LEU A 370 -4.45 14.65 13.43
N CYS A 371 -3.44 15.49 13.70
CA CYS A 371 -2.67 15.43 14.94
C CYS A 371 -3.46 15.94 16.16
N GLY A 372 -4.44 16.82 15.94
CA GLY A 372 -5.19 17.48 17.01
C GLY A 372 -6.07 16.57 17.86
N VAL A 373 -6.32 15.33 17.44
CA VAL A 373 -7.09 14.34 18.21
C VAL A 373 -6.37 13.82 19.46
N GLU A 374 -5.06 14.06 19.57
CA GLU A 374 -4.21 13.65 20.70
C GLU A 374 -3.69 14.86 21.50
N ASP A 375 -4.48 15.94 21.57
CA ASP A 375 -4.13 17.22 22.22
C ASP A 375 -2.81 17.86 21.73
N VAL A 376 -2.26 17.40 20.60
CA VAL A 376 -1.05 17.97 20.00
C VAL A 376 -1.37 19.32 19.41
N VAL A 377 -0.85 20.38 20.03
CA VAL A 377 -0.99 21.76 19.54
C VAL A 377 -0.06 21.96 18.33
N PRO A 378 -0.61 22.19 17.12
CA PRO A 378 0.22 22.36 15.94
C PRO A 378 1.02 23.66 15.98
N ARG A 379 2.30 23.59 15.61
CA ARG A 379 3.14 24.79 15.49
C ARG A 379 2.76 25.59 14.24
N PRO A 380 2.72 26.94 14.32
CA PRO A 380 2.55 27.79 13.15
C PRO A 380 3.60 27.52 12.08
N ALA A 381 3.22 27.69 10.81
CA ALA A 381 4.15 27.52 9.70
C ALA A 381 5.28 28.56 9.75
N THR A 382 6.52 28.11 9.59
CA THR A 382 7.66 29.04 9.52
C THR A 382 7.72 29.76 8.17
N VAL A 383 8.36 30.94 8.12
CA VAL A 383 8.61 31.67 6.86
C VAL A 383 9.30 30.78 5.82
N SER A 384 10.26 29.96 6.26
CA SER A 384 10.95 29.02 5.37
C SER A 384 10.01 27.94 4.83
N GLN A 385 9.13 27.39 5.66
CA GLN A 385 8.16 26.37 5.23
C GLN A 385 7.17 26.95 4.22
N ILE A 386 6.62 28.14 4.49
CA ILE A 386 5.72 28.85 3.55
C ILE A 386 6.43 29.07 2.21
N ARG A 387 7.68 29.53 2.22
CA ARG A 387 8.45 29.75 0.99
C ARG A 387 8.70 28.45 0.22
N LEU A 388 9.11 27.38 0.90
CA LEU A 388 9.37 26.07 0.27
C LEU A 388 8.09 25.39 -0.21
N SER A 389 6.94 25.71 0.37
CA SER A 389 5.64 25.18 -0.05
C SER A 389 5.22 25.66 -1.43
N LYS A 390 5.80 26.75 -1.96
CA LYS A 390 5.36 27.39 -3.21
C LYS A 390 5.97 26.80 -4.48
N THR A 391 6.98 25.94 -4.38
CA THR A 391 7.71 25.41 -5.54
C THR A 391 8.12 23.94 -5.33
N GLY A 392 8.63 23.33 -6.40
CA GLY A 392 9.16 21.96 -6.38
C GLY A 392 8.14 20.88 -6.73
N PRO A 393 8.57 19.61 -6.80
CA PRO A 393 7.76 18.51 -7.31
C PRO A 393 6.48 18.26 -6.53
N MET A 394 6.50 18.34 -5.19
CA MET A 394 5.29 18.20 -4.39
C MET A 394 4.26 19.30 -4.66
N ARG A 395 4.71 20.55 -4.88
CA ARG A 395 3.78 21.63 -5.29
C ARG A 395 3.21 21.35 -6.68
N ALA A 396 4.03 20.94 -7.64
CA ALA A 396 3.55 20.59 -8.97
C ALA A 396 2.48 19.48 -8.93
N ALA A 397 2.70 18.45 -8.11
CA ALA A 397 1.75 17.37 -7.89
C ALA A 397 0.41 17.86 -7.34
N ILE A 398 0.44 18.72 -6.30
CA ILE A 398 -0.75 19.29 -5.69
C ILE A 398 -1.49 20.19 -6.69
N THR A 399 -0.79 21.09 -7.38
CA THR A 399 -1.41 21.97 -8.37
C THR A 399 -2.11 21.19 -9.49
N ALA A 400 -1.51 20.11 -9.99
CA ALA A 400 -2.13 19.24 -10.99
C ALA A 400 -3.36 18.51 -10.43
N THR A 401 -3.27 17.99 -9.21
CA THR A 401 -4.37 17.24 -8.57
C THR A 401 -5.54 18.13 -8.19
N SER A 402 -5.29 19.33 -7.67
CA SER A 402 -6.33 20.29 -7.28
C SER A 402 -7.15 20.83 -8.46
N ALA A 403 -6.70 20.63 -9.70
CA ALA A 403 -7.45 20.99 -10.90
C ALA A 403 -8.51 19.94 -11.30
N LEU A 404 -8.51 18.77 -10.65
CA LEU A 404 -9.43 17.68 -10.95
C LEU A 404 -10.76 17.83 -10.20
N SER A 405 -11.80 17.22 -10.77
CA SER A 405 -13.06 16.98 -10.07
C SER A 405 -12.83 15.99 -8.92
N SER A 406 -13.43 16.28 -7.77
CA SER A 406 -13.35 15.45 -6.58
C SER A 406 -14.72 15.45 -5.88
N PRO A 407 -15.33 14.28 -5.61
CA PRO A 407 -14.84 12.92 -5.88
C PRO A 407 -14.79 12.58 -7.39
N PRO A 408 -14.12 11.48 -7.79
CA PRO A 408 -14.26 10.89 -9.12
C PRO A 408 -15.74 10.70 -9.49
N THR A 409 -16.14 11.07 -10.70
CA THR A 409 -17.56 11.10 -11.09
C THR A 409 -17.93 10.11 -12.18
N THR A 410 -16.96 9.60 -12.95
CA THR A 410 -17.21 8.64 -14.04
C THR A 410 -16.80 7.22 -13.64
N VAL A 411 -17.36 6.21 -14.31
CA VAL A 411 -16.98 4.80 -14.10
C VAL A 411 -15.51 4.60 -14.44
N GLU A 412 -15.02 5.27 -15.49
CA GLU A 412 -13.61 5.24 -15.89
C GLU A 412 -12.70 5.82 -14.79
N ASP A 413 -13.08 6.95 -14.18
CA ASP A 413 -12.29 7.54 -13.08
C ASP A 413 -12.27 6.62 -11.85
N LEU A 414 -13.39 5.95 -11.55
CA LEU A 414 -13.49 4.98 -10.45
C LEU A 414 -12.63 3.74 -10.73
N ARG A 415 -12.66 3.19 -11.95
CA ARG A 415 -11.76 2.09 -12.38
C ARG A 415 -10.29 2.52 -12.29
N ALA A 416 -9.96 3.72 -12.74
CA ALA A 416 -8.60 4.28 -12.67
C ALA A 416 -8.14 4.52 -11.22
N LEU A 417 -9.05 4.92 -10.33
CA LEU A 417 -8.80 5.07 -8.89
C LEU A 417 -8.54 3.70 -8.26
N TRP A 418 -9.36 2.70 -8.57
CA TRP A 418 -9.18 1.35 -8.07
C TRP A 418 -7.83 0.78 -8.51
N LEU A 419 -7.49 0.89 -9.79
CA LEU A 419 -6.18 0.52 -10.32
C LEU A 419 -5.05 1.25 -9.60
N SER A 420 -5.21 2.54 -9.29
CA SER A 420 -4.17 3.33 -8.59
C SER A 420 -3.80 2.73 -7.23
N ARG A 421 -4.80 2.20 -6.50
CA ARG A 421 -4.60 1.55 -5.20
C ARG A 421 -3.88 0.21 -5.37
N ILE A 422 -4.33 -0.62 -6.31
CA ILE A 422 -3.70 -1.91 -6.60
C ILE A 422 -2.25 -1.72 -7.07
N ALA A 423 -2.01 -0.76 -7.96
CA ALA A 423 -0.68 -0.44 -8.47
C ALA A 423 0.30 -0.06 -7.35
N ARG A 424 -0.13 0.80 -6.41
CA ARG A 424 0.66 1.19 -5.24
C ARG A 424 1.01 -0.02 -4.38
N THR A 425 0.02 -0.81 -3.98
CA THR A 425 0.23 -1.99 -3.13
C THR A 425 1.03 -3.09 -3.84
N ALA A 426 0.76 -3.36 -5.12
CA ALA A 426 1.52 -4.32 -5.92
C ALA A 426 3.01 -3.95 -6.01
N SER A 427 3.32 -2.67 -6.23
CA SER A 427 4.71 -2.18 -6.26
C SER A 427 5.34 -2.09 -4.87
N HIS A 428 4.54 -2.04 -3.79
CA HIS A 428 5.04 -2.20 -2.43
C HIS A 428 5.47 -3.66 -2.18
N GLU A 429 4.58 -4.62 -2.43
CA GLU A 429 4.83 -6.04 -2.17
C GLU A 429 5.96 -6.62 -3.04
N LEU A 430 6.06 -6.20 -4.31
CA LEU A 430 7.20 -6.55 -5.15
C LEU A 430 8.51 -5.89 -4.68
N GLY A 431 8.42 -4.76 -3.97
CA GLY A 431 9.56 -4.14 -3.32
C GLY A 431 10.14 -5.02 -2.22
N HIS A 432 9.28 -5.67 -1.44
CA HIS A 432 9.70 -6.71 -0.50
C HIS A 432 10.34 -7.91 -1.19
N CYS A 433 9.85 -8.33 -2.36
CA CYS A 433 10.52 -9.36 -3.18
C CYS A 433 11.95 -8.96 -3.59
N LEU A 434 12.19 -7.66 -3.80
CA LEU A 434 13.53 -7.08 -4.01
C LEU A 434 14.36 -6.97 -2.72
N GLY A 435 13.87 -7.48 -1.59
CA GLY A 435 14.51 -7.43 -0.28
C GLY A 435 14.44 -6.07 0.40
N MET A 436 13.60 -5.14 -0.08
CA MET A 436 13.39 -3.86 0.59
C MET A 436 12.51 -4.07 1.82
N GLY A 437 12.95 -3.57 2.98
CA GLY A 437 12.10 -3.42 4.16
C GLY A 437 11.29 -2.12 4.11
N HIS A 438 10.45 -1.90 5.12
CA HIS A 438 9.74 -0.64 5.28
C HIS A 438 10.71 0.56 5.37
N CYS A 439 10.29 1.69 4.81
CA CYS A 439 11.08 2.90 4.69
C CYS A 439 10.63 3.94 5.71
N VAL A 440 11.58 4.50 6.46
CA VAL A 440 11.34 5.55 7.45
C VAL A 440 12.04 6.88 7.12
N TYR A 441 12.80 6.91 6.02
CA TYR A 441 13.66 8.06 5.69
C TYR A 441 12.89 9.26 5.12
N TYR A 442 11.83 8.98 4.37
CA TYR A 442 11.05 9.91 3.56
C TYR A 442 9.64 9.36 3.39
N ALA A 443 8.71 10.21 2.96
CA ALA A 443 7.49 9.74 2.33
C ALA A 443 7.87 8.78 1.18
N CYS A 444 7.35 7.56 1.14
CA CYS A 444 7.80 6.53 0.20
C CYS A 444 6.75 5.44 0.02
N ASN A 445 6.63 4.90 -1.21
CA ASN A 445 5.81 3.72 -1.50
C ASN A 445 6.15 2.50 -0.63
N MET A 446 7.38 2.44 -0.09
CA MET A 446 7.82 1.40 0.82
C MET A 446 7.60 1.75 2.30
N GLN A 447 6.85 2.79 2.65
CA GLN A 447 6.46 2.99 4.05
C GLN A 447 5.53 1.86 4.49
N SER A 448 5.63 1.50 5.76
CA SER A 448 4.63 0.65 6.38
C SER A 448 3.29 1.37 6.40
N THR A 449 2.19 0.62 6.42
CA THR A 449 0.84 1.17 6.41
C THR A 449 -0.05 0.23 7.20
N GLY A 450 -0.91 0.77 8.07
CA GLY A 450 -1.77 0.02 8.98
C GLY A 450 -3.26 0.06 8.63
N GLY A 451 -3.65 0.81 7.59
CA GLY A 451 -5.05 0.90 7.18
C GLY A 451 -5.26 1.63 5.86
N LEU A 452 -6.46 1.51 5.28
CA LEU A 452 -6.80 2.08 3.97
C LEU A 452 -6.72 3.62 3.93
N ARG A 453 -7.07 4.29 5.04
CA ARG A 453 -6.95 5.75 5.18
C ARG A 453 -5.49 6.21 5.14
N GLU A 454 -4.60 5.45 5.77
CA GLU A 454 -3.15 5.70 5.71
C GLU A 454 -2.63 5.41 4.31
N ASP A 455 -3.05 4.29 3.70
CA ASP A 455 -2.62 3.89 2.35
C ASP A 455 -2.94 4.96 1.30
N ALA A 456 -4.12 5.58 1.38
CA ALA A 456 -4.53 6.68 0.50
C ALA A 456 -3.60 7.91 0.59
N ARG A 457 -2.86 8.07 1.69
CA ARG A 457 -1.90 9.17 1.89
C ARG A 457 -0.48 8.83 1.42
N GLN A 458 -0.20 7.56 1.13
CA GLN A 458 1.14 7.10 0.72
C GLN A 458 1.47 7.51 -0.73
N PRO A 459 2.72 7.92 -0.99
CA PRO A 459 3.14 8.30 -2.34
C PRO A 459 3.37 7.08 -3.25
N PRO A 460 3.03 7.17 -4.55
CA PRO A 460 3.29 6.12 -5.54
C PRO A 460 4.72 6.16 -6.12
N TYR A 461 5.69 6.67 -5.35
CA TYR A 461 7.10 6.79 -5.77
C TYR A 461 8.05 6.18 -4.74
N LEU A 462 9.26 5.83 -5.19
CA LEU A 462 10.36 5.43 -4.32
C LEU A 462 11.17 6.67 -3.92
N CYS A 463 11.53 6.79 -2.65
CA CYS A 463 12.44 7.84 -2.18
C CYS A 463 13.89 7.55 -2.62
N PRO A 464 14.85 8.50 -2.48
CA PRO A 464 16.23 8.33 -2.95
C PRO A 464 16.94 7.09 -2.36
N VAL A 465 16.58 6.68 -1.14
CA VAL A 465 17.14 5.48 -0.51
C VAL A 465 16.63 4.20 -1.17
N CYS A 466 15.32 4.12 -1.45
CA CYS A 466 14.72 2.94 -2.08
C CYS A 466 15.01 2.89 -3.59
N GLU A 467 15.05 4.05 -4.27
CA GLU A 467 15.51 4.14 -5.65
C GLU A 467 16.95 3.67 -5.81
N ALA A 468 17.83 3.97 -4.84
CA ALA A 468 19.21 3.48 -4.88
C ALA A 468 19.29 1.94 -4.86
N LYS A 469 18.41 1.28 -4.10
CA LYS A 469 18.31 -0.18 -4.02
C LYS A 469 17.85 -0.77 -5.35
N VAL A 470 16.71 -0.30 -5.88
CA VAL A 470 16.16 -0.82 -7.14
C VAL A 470 17.07 -0.49 -8.32
N GLY A 471 17.59 0.73 -8.40
CA GLY A 471 18.53 1.12 -9.45
C GLY A 471 19.80 0.27 -9.43
N TRP A 472 20.31 -0.11 -8.25
CA TRP A 472 21.43 -1.05 -8.18
C TRP A 472 21.05 -2.45 -8.68
N ALA A 473 19.89 -2.97 -8.26
CA ALA A 473 19.40 -4.28 -8.69
C ALA A 473 19.24 -4.37 -10.22
N VAL A 474 18.74 -3.30 -10.86
CA VAL A 474 18.51 -3.29 -12.30
C VAL A 474 19.77 -2.88 -13.07
N ALA A 475 20.27 -1.66 -12.86
CA ALA A 475 21.35 -1.12 -13.67
C ALA A 475 22.69 -1.80 -13.41
N CYS A 476 22.97 -2.20 -12.16
CA CYS A 476 24.27 -2.78 -11.81
C CYS A 476 24.25 -4.31 -11.77
N GLU A 477 23.26 -4.95 -11.13
CA GLU A 477 23.23 -6.42 -11.03
C GLU A 477 22.69 -7.09 -12.30
N LEU A 478 21.55 -6.65 -12.82
CA LEU A 478 20.94 -7.24 -14.01
C LEU A 478 21.63 -6.81 -15.31
N GLN A 479 21.81 -5.50 -15.50
CA GLN A 479 22.38 -4.93 -16.73
C GLN A 479 23.92 -4.87 -16.73
N ARG A 480 24.57 -5.23 -15.60
CA ARG A 480 26.04 -5.23 -15.42
C ARG A 480 26.70 -3.87 -15.63
N GLY A 481 25.98 -2.78 -15.41
CA GLY A 481 26.47 -1.41 -15.44
C GLY A 481 27.17 -0.98 -14.15
N GLY A 482 27.63 0.27 -14.15
CA GLY A 482 28.26 0.94 -13.02
C GLY A 482 27.36 1.96 -12.32
N GLU A 483 27.99 2.82 -11.53
CA GLU A 483 27.30 3.88 -10.77
C GLU A 483 26.67 4.94 -11.68
N GLU A 484 27.26 5.20 -12.86
CA GLU A 484 26.71 6.15 -13.81
C GLU A 484 25.44 5.61 -14.49
N ASP A 485 25.43 4.33 -14.88
CA ASP A 485 24.23 3.65 -15.38
C ASP A 485 23.11 3.68 -14.34
N ARG A 486 23.43 3.51 -13.06
CA ARG A 486 22.47 3.63 -11.96
C ARG A 486 21.84 5.02 -11.87
N LYS A 487 22.60 6.09 -12.10
CA LYS A 487 22.06 7.46 -12.13
C LYS A 487 21.17 7.68 -13.35
N ASN A 488 21.61 7.22 -14.52
CA ASN A 488 20.83 7.32 -15.75
C ASN A 488 19.50 6.57 -15.64
N TRP A 489 19.53 5.38 -15.03
CA TRP A 489 18.35 4.57 -14.79
C TRP A 489 17.24 5.30 -14.00
N VAL A 490 17.61 6.15 -13.03
CA VAL A 490 16.61 6.94 -12.26
C VAL A 490 15.82 7.87 -13.19
N MET A 491 16.49 8.47 -14.16
CA MET A 491 15.87 9.36 -15.14
C MET A 491 15.01 8.59 -16.15
N GLU A 492 15.50 7.45 -16.64
CA GLU A 492 14.77 6.59 -17.57
C GLU A 492 13.52 6.00 -16.93
N ARG A 493 13.62 5.52 -15.68
CA ARG A 493 12.47 5.09 -14.89
C ARG A 493 11.45 6.21 -14.71
N GLY A 494 11.91 7.42 -14.40
CA GLY A 494 11.05 8.59 -14.24
C GLY A 494 10.25 8.90 -15.51
N LYS A 495 10.91 8.85 -16.67
CA LYS A 495 10.27 9.02 -17.98
C LYS A 495 9.26 7.91 -18.26
N ALA A 496 9.64 6.64 -18.05
CA ALA A 496 8.74 5.50 -18.26
C ALA A 496 7.47 5.59 -17.40
N LEU A 497 7.60 5.95 -16.12
CA LEU A 497 6.46 6.19 -15.23
C LEU A 497 5.62 7.39 -15.68
N GLY A 498 6.26 8.47 -16.12
CA GLY A 498 5.57 9.65 -16.63
C GLY A 498 4.71 9.33 -17.86
N GLU A 499 5.25 8.57 -18.82
CA GLU A 499 4.50 8.10 -19.99
C GLU A 499 3.36 7.15 -19.61
N TRP A 500 3.55 6.29 -18.61
CA TRP A 500 2.47 5.45 -18.10
C TRP A 500 1.32 6.29 -17.53
N CYS A 501 1.63 7.28 -16.68
CA CYS A 501 0.61 8.12 -16.07
C CYS A 501 -0.23 8.90 -17.09
N LYS A 502 0.30 9.20 -18.29
CA LYS A 502 -0.47 9.89 -19.34
C LYS A 502 -1.66 9.08 -19.87
N LYS A 503 -1.71 7.77 -19.62
CA LYS A 503 -2.84 6.92 -20.03
C LYS A 503 -4.07 7.08 -19.15
N TRP A 504 -3.87 7.59 -17.93
CA TRP A 504 -4.90 7.66 -16.90
C TRP A 504 -5.14 9.11 -16.51
N HIS A 505 -6.39 9.55 -16.64
CA HIS A 505 -6.82 10.90 -16.31
C HIS A 505 -7.84 10.86 -15.16
N GLY A 506 -8.21 12.03 -14.64
CA GLY A 506 -9.31 12.15 -13.66
C GLY A 506 -9.00 11.65 -12.25
N VAL A 507 -7.84 11.03 -12.02
CA VAL A 507 -7.44 10.50 -10.71
C VAL A 507 -6.21 11.21 -10.16
N GLY A 508 -6.32 11.70 -8.92
CA GLY A 508 -5.29 12.51 -8.28
C GLY A 508 -3.92 11.84 -8.17
N MET A 509 -3.87 10.53 -7.95
CA MET A 509 -2.58 9.81 -7.89
C MET A 509 -1.84 9.86 -9.23
N TRP A 510 -2.52 9.63 -10.35
CA TRP A 510 -1.90 9.58 -11.67
C TRP A 510 -1.43 10.96 -12.13
N GLU A 511 -2.29 11.96 -12.03
CA GLU A 511 -1.99 13.35 -12.42
C GLU A 511 -0.94 13.98 -11.49
N GLY A 512 -1.06 13.74 -10.18
CA GLY A 512 -0.08 14.16 -9.19
C GLY A 512 1.30 13.54 -9.44
N LEU A 513 1.38 12.23 -9.70
CA LEU A 513 2.64 11.55 -9.99
C LEU A 513 3.26 12.05 -11.30
N ARG A 514 2.46 12.23 -12.36
CA ARG A 514 2.94 12.77 -13.63
C ARG A 514 3.58 14.15 -13.44
N ALA A 515 2.86 15.07 -12.81
CA ALA A 515 3.35 16.42 -12.57
C ALA A 515 4.58 16.45 -11.62
N TRP A 516 4.60 15.57 -10.61
CA TRP A 516 5.76 15.39 -9.74
C TRP A 516 7.00 14.94 -10.54
N LEU A 517 6.85 13.95 -11.43
CA LEU A 517 7.93 13.43 -12.26
C LEU A 517 8.47 14.49 -13.23
N GLU A 518 7.60 15.21 -13.93
CA GLU A 518 7.98 16.28 -14.85
C GLU A 518 8.74 17.41 -14.14
N ALA A 519 8.28 17.82 -12.95
CA ALA A 519 8.95 18.84 -12.14
C ALA A 519 10.30 18.34 -11.60
N ARG A 520 10.39 17.07 -11.21
CA ARG A 520 11.64 16.45 -10.74
C ARG A 520 12.67 16.37 -11.86
N ASP A 521 12.27 15.97 -13.07
CA ASP A 521 13.16 15.88 -14.24
C ASP A 521 13.81 17.24 -14.55
N LYS A 522 13.01 18.31 -14.55
CA LYS A 522 13.50 19.69 -14.71
C LYS A 522 14.53 20.08 -13.65
N LEU A 523 14.31 19.70 -12.39
CA LEU A 523 15.27 19.98 -11.31
C LEU A 523 16.60 19.22 -11.48
N VAL A 524 16.56 17.98 -11.94
CA VAL A 524 17.78 17.21 -12.23
C VAL A 524 18.52 17.79 -13.43
N GLY A 525 17.80 18.13 -14.51
CA GLY A 525 18.38 18.78 -15.69
C GLY A 525 19.07 20.12 -15.37
N ILE A 526 18.45 20.96 -14.53
CA ILE A 526 19.06 22.22 -14.06
C ILE A 526 20.33 21.97 -13.25
N LYS A 527 20.37 20.91 -12.42
CA LYS A 527 21.58 20.55 -11.67
C LYS A 527 22.68 20.07 -12.61
N ALA A 528 22.35 19.32 -13.66
CA ALA A 528 23.33 18.85 -14.65
C ALA A 528 23.95 19.99 -15.48
N LEU A 529 23.20 21.05 -15.77
CA LEU A 529 23.67 22.24 -16.52
C LEU A 529 24.54 23.21 -15.70
N LYS A 530 24.65 23.02 -14.38
CA LYS A 530 25.42 23.90 -13.46
C LYS A 530 26.81 23.36 -13.10
N TRP A 531 27.22 22.28 -13.76
CA TRP A 531 28.57 21.70 -13.75
C TRP A 531 29.07 21.65 -15.19
#